data_AF-A0A3M1NQ10-F1
#
_entry.id   AF-A0A3M1NQ10-F1
#
_cell.length_a   1.000
_cell.length_b   1.000
_cell.length_c   1.000
_cell.angle_alpha   90.00
_cell.angle_beta   90.00
_cell.angle_gamma   90.00
#
_symmetry.space_group_name_H-M   'P 1'
#
loop_
_entity.id
_entity.type
_entity.pdbx_description
1 polymer ?
#
loop_
_entity_poly.entity_id
_entity_poly.type
_entity_poly.pdbx_seq_one_letter_code
_entity_poly.pdbx_strand_id
1 'polypeptide(L)'
;MASKRISTDMNAVFHRTHAVPVLALVVLAGTGCRTYGGYGSEEATLAQIEAANERFAEALRRAEAEAAMLSEALADVKAVAPYVDAYRWVTQRHAEMLETHRAKYETLQQGASYRELSRALGAIVTEQIVVQEQYEHLLWAMAYAESMPALTVRLLSSYQAIPPYYVRIEERLQTPTAEDVVARYRSATAL
;
A
#
# COMPACT_ATOMS: atom_id res chain seq x y z
N MET A 1 -82.83 1.06 -41.53
CA MET A 1 -81.65 1.38 -42.38
C MET A 1 -81.01 2.63 -41.81
N ALA A 2 -79.74 2.76 -41.41
CA ALA A 2 -78.63 1.85 -41.24
C ALA A 2 -77.77 2.41 -40.07
N SER A 3 -77.32 1.54 -39.18
CA SER A 3 -76.43 1.85 -38.05
C SER A 3 -75.00 2.04 -38.55
N LYS A 4 -74.38 3.20 -38.25
CA LYS A 4 -72.98 3.49 -38.59
C LYS A 4 -72.12 3.18 -37.36
N ARG A 5 -71.45 2.03 -37.36
CA ARG A 5 -70.41 1.69 -36.38
C ARG A 5 -69.17 2.52 -36.65
N ILE A 6 -68.64 3.16 -35.63
CA ILE A 6 -67.33 3.82 -35.65
C ILE A 6 -66.27 2.76 -35.31
N SER A 7 -65.35 2.59 -36.26
CA SER A 7 -64.12 1.77 -36.20
C SER A 7 -63.26 2.16 -34.98
N THR A 8 -62.89 1.22 -34.11
CA THR A 8 -61.53 0.62 -34.04
C THR A 8 -60.43 1.53 -34.55
N ASP A 9 -59.67 2.13 -33.63
CA ASP A 9 -58.22 1.89 -33.47
C ASP A 9 -57.59 2.98 -32.58
N MET A 10 -57.53 2.71 -31.28
CA MET A 10 -56.82 3.57 -30.31
C MET A 10 -55.78 2.82 -29.46
N ASN A 11 -55.55 1.53 -29.70
CA ASN A 11 -54.67 0.71 -28.86
C ASN A 11 -53.28 0.40 -29.43
N ALA A 12 -52.94 0.86 -30.64
CA ALA A 12 -51.68 0.47 -31.28
C ALA A 12 -50.49 1.44 -31.06
N VAL A 13 -50.70 2.62 -30.46
CA VAL A 13 -49.65 3.65 -30.39
C VAL A 13 -48.91 3.67 -29.04
N PHE A 14 -49.51 3.15 -27.96
CA PHE A 14 -48.97 3.34 -26.60
C PHE A 14 -47.90 2.33 -26.17
N HIS A 15 -47.72 1.20 -26.88
CA HIS A 15 -46.72 0.20 -26.51
C HIS A 15 -45.34 0.40 -27.17
N ARG A 16 -45.25 1.23 -28.23
CA ARG A 16 -44.00 1.34 -29.01
C ARG A 16 -43.03 2.41 -28.49
N THR A 17 -43.52 3.37 -27.70
CA THR A 17 -42.75 4.55 -27.26
C THR A 17 -42.05 4.36 -25.92
N HIS A 18 -42.47 3.41 -25.08
CA HIS A 18 -41.85 3.14 -23.78
C HIS A 18 -40.90 1.92 -23.78
N ALA A 19 -40.94 1.08 -24.82
CA ALA A 19 -40.03 -0.06 -24.94
C ALA A 19 -38.57 0.37 -25.21
N VAL A 20 -38.38 1.44 -25.98
CA VAL A 20 -37.06 1.98 -26.35
C VAL A 20 -36.29 2.57 -25.14
N PRO A 21 -36.88 3.44 -24.30
CA PRO A 21 -36.15 3.98 -23.15
C PRO A 21 -35.85 2.93 -22.08
N VAL A 22 -36.72 1.93 -21.87
CA VAL A 22 -36.48 0.84 -20.90
C VAL A 22 -35.36 -0.09 -21.37
N LEU A 23 -35.33 -0.44 -22.66
CA LEU A 23 -34.23 -1.23 -23.23
C LEU A 23 -32.89 -0.47 -23.17
N ALA A 24 -32.90 0.83 -23.46
CA ALA A 24 -31.72 1.68 -23.35
C ALA A 24 -31.20 1.76 -21.91
N LEU A 25 -32.08 1.83 -20.90
CA LEU A 25 -31.71 1.85 -19.48
C LEU A 25 -31.16 0.50 -19.01
N VAL A 26 -31.70 -0.63 -19.51
CA VAL A 26 -31.17 -1.97 -19.22
C VAL A 26 -29.82 -2.20 -19.89
N VAL A 27 -29.61 -1.68 -21.11
CA VAL A 27 -28.30 -1.72 -21.77
C VAL A 27 -27.31 -0.80 -21.04
N LEU A 28 -27.71 0.42 -20.65
CA LEU A 28 -26.82 1.34 -19.91
C LEU A 28 -26.48 0.83 -18.51
N ALA A 29 -27.43 0.20 -17.81
CA ALA A 29 -27.20 -0.44 -16.52
C ALA A 29 -26.37 -1.74 -16.67
N GLY A 30 -26.53 -2.46 -17.77
CA GLY A 30 -25.74 -3.65 -18.12
C GLY A 30 -24.30 -3.32 -18.51
N THR A 31 -24.08 -2.20 -19.20
CA THR A 31 -22.73 -1.72 -19.58
C THR A 31 -22.07 -0.88 -18.48
N GLY A 32 -22.87 -0.19 -17.66
CA GLY A 32 -22.43 0.71 -16.58
C GLY A 32 -22.08 0.02 -15.27
N CYS A 33 -22.43 -1.26 -15.10
CA CYS A 33 -22.02 -2.07 -13.95
C CYS A 33 -20.68 -2.82 -14.16
N ARG A 34 -20.02 -2.65 -15.32
CA ARG A 34 -18.79 -3.39 -15.66
C ARG A 34 -17.66 -2.51 -16.23
N THR A 35 -17.72 -1.19 -16.02
CA THR A 35 -16.72 -0.25 -16.57
C THR A 35 -15.67 0.24 -15.56
N TYR A 36 -15.60 -0.35 -14.37
CA TYR A 36 -14.42 -0.25 -13.49
C TYR A 36 -13.46 -1.41 -13.82
N GLY A 37 -12.84 -1.33 -15.00
CA GLY A 37 -12.04 -2.40 -15.60
C GLY A 37 -12.02 -2.22 -17.12
N GLY A 38 -11.29 -1.21 -17.61
CA GLY A 38 -11.13 -0.95 -19.04
C GLY A 38 -10.04 -1.84 -19.65
N TYR A 39 -9.98 -1.91 -20.99
CA TYR A 39 -8.93 -2.62 -21.74
C TYR A 39 -7.53 -2.32 -21.17
N GLY A 40 -6.84 -3.36 -20.67
CA GLY A 40 -5.46 -3.28 -20.16
C GLY A 40 -5.30 -2.87 -18.69
N SER A 41 -6.38 -2.58 -17.96
CA SER A 41 -6.29 -2.17 -16.54
C SER A 41 -5.84 -3.30 -15.62
N GLU A 42 -6.25 -4.53 -15.93
CA GLU A 42 -5.85 -5.75 -15.23
C GLU A 42 -4.36 -6.03 -15.41
N GLU A 43 -3.88 -6.02 -16.66
CA GLU A 43 -2.47 -6.20 -17.00
C GLU A 43 -1.59 -5.13 -16.34
N ALA A 44 -2.02 -3.86 -16.38
CA ALA A 44 -1.31 -2.77 -15.72
C ALA A 44 -1.28 -2.90 -14.19
N THR A 45 -2.34 -3.45 -13.59
CA THR A 45 -2.39 -3.66 -12.13
C THR A 45 -1.55 -4.86 -11.72
N LEU A 46 -1.53 -5.93 -12.53
CA LEU A 46 -0.64 -7.06 -12.34
C LEU A 46 0.83 -6.62 -12.40
N ALA A 47 1.22 -5.83 -13.40
CA ALA A 47 2.56 -5.28 -13.50
C ALA A 47 2.95 -4.41 -12.29
N GLN A 48 1.99 -3.67 -11.71
CA GLN A 48 2.24 -2.91 -10.48
C GLN A 48 2.46 -3.80 -9.25
N ILE A 49 1.74 -4.92 -9.15
CA ILE A 49 1.94 -5.91 -8.08
C ILE A 49 3.32 -6.55 -8.22
N GLU A 50 3.71 -6.95 -9.43
CA GLU A 50 5.03 -7.51 -9.72
C GLU A 50 6.15 -6.52 -9.34
N ALA A 51 6.06 -5.28 -9.81
CA ALA A 51 7.02 -4.24 -9.45
C ALA A 51 7.04 -3.93 -7.94
N ALA A 52 5.90 -4.05 -7.25
CA ALA A 52 5.87 -3.92 -5.79
C ALA A 52 6.60 -5.08 -5.10
N ASN A 53 6.44 -6.31 -5.59
CA ASN A 53 7.16 -7.48 -5.07
C ASN A 53 8.67 -7.39 -5.31
N GLU A 54 9.10 -6.90 -6.48
CA GLU A 54 10.51 -6.67 -6.78
C GLU A 54 11.15 -5.63 -5.85
N ARG A 55 10.47 -4.49 -5.65
CA ARG A 55 10.94 -3.46 -4.71
C ARG A 55 11.00 -3.97 -3.28
N PHE A 56 10.06 -4.82 -2.88
CA PHE A 56 10.05 -5.42 -1.55
C PHE A 56 11.17 -6.44 -1.38
N ALA A 57 11.43 -7.27 -2.40
CA ALA A 57 12.60 -8.14 -2.43
C ALA A 57 13.92 -7.35 -2.32
N GLU A 58 14.02 -6.21 -3.00
CA GLU A 58 15.19 -5.34 -2.86
C GLU A 58 15.34 -4.78 -1.44
N ALA A 59 14.23 -4.35 -0.85
CA ALA A 59 14.21 -3.88 0.53
C ALA A 59 14.62 -4.99 1.51
N LEU A 60 14.23 -6.24 1.26
CA LEU A 60 14.65 -7.38 2.07
C LEU A 60 16.17 -7.57 2.00
N ARG A 61 16.77 -7.54 0.80
CA ARG A 61 18.23 -7.67 0.65
C ARG A 61 18.99 -6.59 1.44
N ARG A 62 18.48 -5.36 1.44
CA ARG A 62 19.04 -4.27 2.26
C ARG A 62 18.87 -4.53 3.75
N ALA A 63 17.67 -4.89 4.19
CA ALA A 63 17.39 -5.19 5.59
C ALA A 63 18.24 -6.36 6.11
N GLU A 64 18.48 -7.41 5.31
CA GLU A 64 19.38 -8.51 5.66
C GLU A 64 20.82 -8.04 5.87
N ALA A 65 21.32 -7.17 5.00
CA ALA A 65 22.66 -6.58 5.15
C ALA A 65 22.74 -5.69 6.40
N GLU A 66 21.72 -4.86 6.65
CA GLU A 66 21.62 -4.02 7.84
C GLU A 66 21.55 -4.88 9.12
N ALA A 67 20.77 -5.95 9.12
CA ALA A 67 20.65 -6.87 10.24
C ALA A 67 22.00 -7.53 10.59
N ALA A 68 22.75 -7.95 9.57
CA ALA A 68 24.09 -8.52 9.75
C ALA A 68 25.06 -7.47 10.34
N MET A 69 25.08 -6.26 9.77
CA MET A 69 25.90 -5.16 10.24
C MET A 69 25.58 -4.77 11.69
N LEU A 70 24.31 -4.62 12.04
CA LEU A 70 23.87 -4.27 13.39
C LEU A 70 24.24 -5.38 14.39
N SER A 71 24.07 -6.65 14.00
CA SER A 71 24.41 -7.79 14.85
C SER A 71 25.91 -7.87 15.15
N GLU A 72 26.75 -7.61 14.15
CA GLU A 72 28.21 -7.61 14.33
C GLU A 72 28.68 -6.40 15.13
N ALA A 73 28.25 -5.19 14.74
CA ALA A 73 28.78 -3.96 15.31
C ALA A 73 28.28 -3.68 16.73
N LEU A 74 27.12 -4.22 17.12
CA LEU A 74 26.50 -3.98 18.42
C LEU A 74 26.49 -5.23 19.32
N ALA A 75 27.26 -6.27 18.97
CA ALA A 75 27.29 -7.55 19.68
C ALA A 75 27.51 -7.41 21.19
N ASP A 76 28.39 -6.49 21.60
CA ASP A 76 28.76 -6.27 23.01
C ASP A 76 27.88 -5.23 23.73
N VAL A 77 26.98 -4.56 23.02
CA VAL A 77 26.14 -3.49 23.57
C VAL A 77 24.82 -4.06 24.11
N LYS A 78 24.86 -4.52 25.37
CA LYS A 78 23.72 -5.19 26.03
C LYS A 78 22.41 -4.39 26.02
N ALA A 79 22.48 -3.07 26.06
CA ALA A 79 21.30 -2.20 26.10
C ALA A 79 20.46 -2.27 24.82
N VAL A 80 21.09 -2.57 23.66
CA VAL A 80 20.40 -2.62 22.36
C VAL A 80 20.18 -4.01 21.80
N ALA A 81 20.73 -5.04 22.44
CA ALA A 81 20.57 -6.44 22.01
C ALA A 81 19.11 -6.84 21.72
N PRO A 82 18.10 -6.48 22.55
CA PRO A 82 16.71 -6.81 22.25
C PRO A 82 16.17 -6.18 20.95
N TYR A 83 16.64 -4.99 20.58
CA TYR A 83 16.22 -4.31 19.35
C TYR A 83 16.90 -4.90 18.12
N VAL A 84 18.15 -5.34 18.24
CA VAL A 84 18.85 -6.07 17.19
C VAL A 84 18.15 -7.42 16.92
N ASP A 85 17.78 -8.14 17.98
CA ASP A 85 17.00 -9.37 17.87
C ASP A 85 15.63 -9.13 17.20
N ALA A 86 14.93 -8.07 17.61
CA ALA A 86 13.67 -7.68 16.99
C ALA A 86 13.84 -7.31 15.50
N TYR A 87 14.92 -6.60 15.15
CA TYR A 87 15.21 -6.24 13.74
C TYR A 87 15.41 -7.50 12.89
N ARG A 88 16.16 -8.49 13.37
CA ARG A 88 16.29 -9.78 12.66
C ARG A 88 14.96 -10.51 12.53
N TRP A 89 14.12 -10.48 13.56
CA TRP A 89 12.81 -11.09 13.51
C TRP A 89 11.90 -10.42 12.48
N VAL A 90 11.89 -9.08 12.39
CA VAL A 90 11.18 -8.35 11.33
C VAL A 90 11.73 -8.71 9.95
N THR A 91 13.05 -8.90 9.82
CA THR A 91 13.70 -9.37 8.58
C THR A 91 13.20 -10.75 8.15
N GLN A 92 13.07 -11.68 9.09
CA GLN A 92 12.50 -13.01 8.81
C GLN A 92 11.02 -12.93 8.39
N ARG A 93 10.22 -12.12 9.11
CA ARG A 93 8.81 -11.86 8.76
C ARG A 93 8.66 -11.25 7.37
N HIS A 94 9.55 -10.33 7.00
CA HIS A 94 9.60 -9.70 5.70
C HIS A 94 9.82 -10.76 4.60
N ALA A 95 10.77 -11.69 4.80
CA ALA A 95 10.98 -12.80 3.87
C ALA A 95 9.73 -13.69 3.72
N GLU A 96 9.09 -14.09 4.82
CA GLU A 96 7.84 -14.88 4.81
C GLU A 96 6.72 -14.14 4.05
N MET A 97 6.60 -12.84 4.27
CA MET A 97 5.59 -11.99 3.66
C MET A 97 5.83 -11.83 2.15
N LEU A 98 7.08 -11.68 1.72
CA LEU A 98 7.43 -11.61 0.30
C LEU A 98 7.03 -12.89 -0.43
N GLU A 99 7.27 -14.07 0.15
CA GLU A 99 6.84 -15.34 -0.42
C GLU A 99 5.31 -15.44 -0.49
N THR A 100 4.62 -14.95 0.54
CA THR A 100 3.15 -14.86 0.54
C THR A 100 2.64 -13.94 -0.58
N HIS A 101 3.28 -12.79 -0.80
CA HIS A 101 2.92 -11.85 -1.86
C HIS A 101 3.20 -12.43 -3.25
N ARG A 102 4.31 -13.16 -3.43
CA ARG A 102 4.62 -13.89 -4.67
C ARG A 102 3.58 -14.96 -4.98
N ALA A 103 3.24 -15.80 -3.99
CA ALA A 103 2.19 -16.82 -4.17
C ALA A 103 0.82 -16.20 -4.49
N LYS A 104 0.50 -15.06 -3.87
CA LYS A 104 -0.72 -14.30 -4.18
C LYS A 104 -0.69 -13.75 -5.60
N TYR A 105 0.45 -13.23 -6.07
CA TYR A 105 0.62 -12.77 -7.45
C TYR A 105 0.37 -13.89 -8.46
N GLU A 106 0.99 -15.06 -8.26
CA GLU A 106 0.79 -16.26 -9.11
C GLU A 106 -0.68 -16.67 -9.20
N THR A 107 -1.41 -16.59 -8.08
CA THR A 107 -2.85 -16.89 -8.05
C THR A 107 -3.65 -15.85 -8.82
N LEU A 108 -3.31 -14.57 -8.69
CA LEU A 108 -4.01 -13.46 -9.35
C LEU A 108 -3.82 -13.46 -10.87
N GLN A 109 -2.67 -13.93 -11.36
CA GLN A 109 -2.40 -14.06 -12.80
C GLN A 109 -3.34 -15.05 -13.50
N GLN A 110 -3.99 -15.95 -12.78
CA GLN A 110 -4.89 -16.98 -13.34
C GLN A 110 -6.28 -16.44 -13.75
N GLY A 111 -6.42 -15.13 -13.91
CA GLY A 111 -7.64 -14.48 -14.41
C GLY A 111 -8.44 -13.74 -13.35
N ALA A 112 -7.79 -13.13 -12.35
CA ALA A 112 -8.46 -12.26 -11.38
C ALA A 112 -9.06 -11.01 -12.05
N SER A 113 -10.19 -10.55 -11.52
CA SER A 113 -10.83 -9.30 -11.97
C SER A 113 -10.04 -8.07 -11.53
N TYR A 114 -10.19 -6.94 -12.23
CA TYR A 114 -9.58 -5.66 -11.86
C TYR A 114 -9.82 -5.28 -10.38
N ARG A 115 -11.04 -5.51 -9.87
CA ARG A 115 -11.38 -5.18 -8.48
C ARG A 115 -10.60 -6.03 -7.47
N GLU A 116 -10.35 -7.29 -7.78
CA GLU A 116 -9.53 -8.18 -6.96
C GLU A 116 -8.06 -7.75 -7.01
N LEU A 117 -7.55 -7.46 -8.21
CA LEU A 117 -6.19 -6.96 -8.41
C LEU A 117 -5.94 -5.64 -7.65
N SER A 118 -6.85 -4.67 -7.78
CA SER A 118 -6.74 -3.37 -7.11
C SER A 118 -6.73 -3.50 -5.59
N ARG A 119 -7.59 -4.36 -5.03
CA ARG A 119 -7.59 -4.66 -3.58
C ARG A 119 -6.32 -5.37 -3.14
N ALA A 120 -5.85 -6.34 -3.93
CA ALA A 120 -4.64 -7.06 -3.63
C ALA A 120 -3.42 -6.13 -3.62
N LEU A 121 -3.30 -5.26 -4.63
CA LEU A 121 -2.27 -4.24 -4.70
C LEU A 121 -2.30 -3.32 -3.48
N GLY A 122 -3.48 -2.80 -3.11
CA GLY A 122 -3.63 -1.94 -1.94
C GLY A 122 -3.21 -2.62 -0.63
N ALA A 123 -3.59 -3.89 -0.45
CA ALA A 123 -3.20 -4.67 0.73
C ALA A 123 -1.68 -4.92 0.76
N ILE A 124 -1.09 -5.34 -0.36
CA ILE A 124 0.36 -5.56 -0.51
C ILE A 124 1.12 -4.28 -0.14
N VAL A 125 0.79 -3.15 -0.76
CA VAL A 125 1.48 -1.89 -0.49
C VAL A 125 1.34 -1.46 0.98
N THR A 126 0.17 -1.65 1.57
CA THR A 126 -0.05 -1.33 3.00
C THR A 126 0.82 -2.19 3.90
N GLU A 127 0.87 -3.50 3.66
CA GLU A 127 1.71 -4.43 4.42
C GLU A 127 3.20 -4.09 4.29
N GLN A 128 3.65 -3.72 3.08
CA GLN A 128 5.03 -3.28 2.83
C GLN A 128 5.37 -2.00 3.62
N ILE A 129 4.45 -1.04 3.69
CA ILE A 129 4.62 0.18 4.49
C ILE A 129 4.75 -0.16 5.97
N VAL A 130 3.90 -1.04 6.50
CA VAL A 130 3.97 -1.45 7.92
C VAL A 130 5.31 -2.09 8.25
N VAL A 131 5.85 -2.94 7.37
CA VAL A 131 7.17 -3.55 7.58
C VAL A 131 8.28 -2.49 7.58
N GLN A 132 8.21 -1.52 6.66
CA GLN A 132 9.16 -0.41 6.63
C GLN A 132 9.13 0.42 7.92
N GLU A 133 7.93 0.79 8.39
CA GLU A 133 7.75 1.52 9.66
C GLU A 133 8.32 0.75 10.86
N GLN A 134 8.21 -0.58 10.87
CA GLN A 134 8.80 -1.41 11.94
C GLN A 134 10.33 -1.30 11.96
N TYR A 135 11.00 -1.33 10.79
CA TYR A 135 12.45 -1.11 10.74
C TYR A 135 12.83 0.29 11.24
N GLU A 136 12.13 1.32 10.77
CA GLU A 136 12.41 2.70 11.15
C GLU A 136 12.23 2.92 12.66
N HIS A 137 11.17 2.38 13.25
CA HIS A 137 10.96 2.46 14.70
C HIS A 137 12.05 1.74 15.49
N LEU A 138 12.55 0.59 15.01
CA LEU A 138 13.65 -0.12 15.67
C LEU A 138 14.97 0.65 15.56
N LEU A 139 15.25 1.27 14.40
CA LEU A 139 16.42 2.13 14.22
C LEU A 139 16.35 3.36 15.13
N TRP A 140 15.18 3.99 15.26
CA TRP A 140 14.94 5.06 16.24
C TRP A 140 15.17 4.57 17.68
N ALA A 141 14.62 3.43 18.05
CA ALA A 141 14.77 2.88 19.39
C ALA A 141 16.24 2.56 19.72
N MET A 142 17.01 2.04 18.76
CA MET A 142 18.44 1.79 18.91
C MET A 142 19.25 3.09 18.97
N ALA A 143 19.01 4.05 18.09
CA ALA A 143 19.73 5.32 18.08
C ALA A 143 19.55 6.12 19.38
N TYR A 144 18.40 5.94 20.04
CA TYR A 144 17.97 6.76 21.17
C TYR A 144 17.55 5.93 22.40
N ALA A 145 18.20 4.78 22.61
CA ALA A 145 17.88 3.85 23.69
C ALA A 145 17.93 4.49 25.10
N GLU A 146 18.80 5.48 25.30
CA GLU A 146 19.03 6.15 26.59
C GLU A 146 18.35 7.53 26.70
N SER A 147 18.01 8.15 25.58
CA SER A 147 17.34 9.45 25.57
C SER A 147 16.59 9.62 24.25
N MET A 148 15.25 9.62 24.29
CA MET A 148 14.49 10.14 23.15
C MET A 148 14.93 11.60 22.93
N PRO A 149 15.24 12.00 21.68
CA PRO A 149 15.36 13.41 21.40
C PRO A 149 14.00 14.02 21.69
N ALA A 150 13.99 15.21 22.28
CA ALA A 150 12.75 15.96 22.42
C ALA A 150 12.21 16.19 21.01
N LEU A 151 11.25 15.37 20.59
CA LEU A 151 10.45 15.65 19.40
C LEU A 151 9.79 16.98 19.71
N THR A 152 10.33 18.05 19.13
CA THR A 152 9.61 19.32 19.09
C THR A 152 8.44 19.09 18.17
N VAL A 153 7.35 18.56 18.74
CA VAL A 153 6.05 18.56 18.12
C VAL A 153 5.74 20.04 17.94
N ARG A 154 6.02 20.56 16.75
CA ARG A 154 5.52 21.87 16.34
C ARG A 154 4.01 21.71 16.32
N LEU A 155 3.37 22.11 17.42
CA LEU A 155 1.94 22.35 17.45
C LEU A 155 1.68 23.37 16.36
N LEU A 156 1.18 22.88 15.22
CA LEU A 156 0.78 23.73 14.11
C LEU A 156 -0.30 24.66 14.66
N SER A 157 0.07 25.92 14.88
CA SER A 157 -0.90 26.99 15.02
C SER A 157 -1.85 26.90 13.83
N SER A 158 -3.16 27.03 14.06
CA SER A 158 -4.17 27.04 12.99
C SER A 158 -3.93 28.13 11.92
N TYR A 159 -2.97 29.04 12.16
CA TYR A 159 -2.58 30.14 11.28
C TYR A 159 -1.26 29.89 10.52
N GLN A 160 -0.50 28.82 10.81
CA GLN A 160 0.69 28.45 10.03
C GLN A 160 0.33 27.35 9.02
N ALA A 161 0.22 27.74 7.75
CA ALA A 161 0.12 26.79 6.66
C ALA A 161 1.51 26.21 6.35
N ILE A 162 1.89 25.12 7.04
CA ILE A 162 2.98 24.26 6.57
C ILE A 162 2.35 23.28 5.59
N PRO A 163 2.71 23.30 4.30
CA PRO A 163 2.16 22.35 3.35
C PRO A 163 2.51 20.92 3.80
N PRO A 164 1.57 19.95 3.73
CA PRO A 164 1.76 18.59 4.24
C PRO A 164 2.89 17.82 3.54
N TYR A 165 3.39 18.32 2.41
CA TYR A 165 4.55 17.77 1.72
C TYR A 165 5.87 18.04 2.46
N TYR A 166 6.02 19.19 3.12
CA TYR A 166 7.27 19.56 3.80
C TYR A 166 7.52 18.70 5.05
N VAL A 167 6.46 18.41 5.81
CA VAL A 167 6.54 17.54 7.00
C VAL A 167 7.08 16.16 6.63
N ARG A 168 6.58 15.56 5.55
CA ARG A 168 7.05 14.24 5.07
C ARG A 168 8.51 14.21 4.61
N ILE A 169 9.02 15.34 4.08
CA ILE A 169 10.44 15.43 3.70
C ILE A 169 11.30 15.53 4.96
N GLU A 170 10.91 16.39 5.90
CA GLU A 170 11.64 16.58 7.16
C GLU A 170 11.70 15.28 7.97
N GLU A 171 10.59 14.56 8.10
CA GLU A 171 10.53 13.25 8.78
C GLU A 171 11.48 12.24 8.14
N ARG A 172 11.49 12.11 6.81
CA ARG A 172 12.38 11.18 6.10
C ARG A 172 13.86 11.53 6.22
N LEU A 173 14.20 12.83 6.32
CA LEU A 173 15.58 13.27 6.52
C LEU A 173 16.06 13.05 7.96
N GLN A 174 15.14 12.82 8.90
CA GLN A 174 15.46 12.65 10.32
C GLN A 174 15.55 11.19 10.76
N THR A 175 15.03 10.22 9.99
CA THR A 175 15.11 8.80 10.34
C THR A 175 16.56 8.33 10.33
N PRO A 176 17.10 7.82 11.46
CA PRO A 176 18.47 7.34 11.53
C PRO A 176 18.63 6.08 10.67
N THR A 177 19.75 6.00 9.96
CA THR A 177 20.13 4.78 9.23
C THR A 177 20.80 3.77 10.15
N ALA A 178 20.88 2.51 9.74
CA ALA A 178 21.64 1.50 10.47
C ALA A 178 23.13 1.88 10.62
N GLU A 179 23.70 2.55 9.62
CA GLU A 179 25.06 3.09 9.69
C GLU A 179 25.20 4.19 10.75
N ASP A 180 24.21 5.09 10.87
CA ASP A 180 24.20 6.15 11.89
C ASP A 180 24.13 5.55 13.30
N VAL A 181 23.31 4.52 13.50
CA VAL A 181 23.21 3.79 14.78
C VAL A 181 24.59 3.21 15.13
N VAL A 182 25.22 2.50 14.20
CA VAL A 182 26.54 1.91 14.42
C VAL A 182 27.60 2.97 14.71
N ALA A 183 27.63 4.07 13.94
CA ALA A 183 28.56 5.16 14.14
C ALA A 183 28.42 5.79 15.54
N ARG A 184 27.18 5.95 16.02
CA ARG A 184 26.89 6.47 17.36
C ARG A 184 27.50 5.59 18.44
N TYR A 185 27.27 4.28 18.40
CA TYR A 185 27.81 3.37 19.42
C TYR A 185 29.34 3.25 19.37
N ARG A 186 29.93 3.23 18.17
CA ARG A 186 31.40 3.27 18.02
C ARG A 186 32.02 4.53 18.62
N SER A 187 31.39 5.68 18.45
CA SER A 187 31.87 6.94 19.03
C SER A 187 31.77 6.97 20.57
N ALA A 188 30.77 6.28 21.15
CA ALA A 188 30.59 6.21 22.58
C ALA A 188 31.60 5.27 23.27
N THR A 189 32.07 4.22 22.60
CA THR A 189 33.07 3.28 23.15
C THR A 189 34.52 3.81 23.06
N ALA A 190 34.76 4.88 22.27
CA ALA A 190 36.08 5.48 22.10
C ALA A 190 36.45 6.53 23.18
N LEU A 191 35.54 6.79 24.13
CA LEU A 191 35.70 7.71 25.27
C LEU A 191 35.87 6.92 26.57
#